data_AF-A0A3B8WDL8-F1
#
_entry.id   AF-A0A3B8WDL8-F1
#
_cell.length_a   1.000
_cell.length_b   1.000
_cell.length_c   1.000
_cell.angle_alpha   90.00
_cell.angle_beta   90.00
_cell.angle_gamma   90.00
#
_symmetry.space_group_name_H-M   'P 1'
#
loop_
_entity.id
_entity.type
_entity.pdbx_description
1 polymer ?
#
loop_
_entity_poly.entity_id
_entity_poly.type
_entity_poly.pdbx_seq_one_letter_code
_entity_poly.pdbx_strand_id
1 'polypeptide(L)'
;MKIRVVVCLAIVLIARVAMAQSGEFRVITVQGSVENTKTRKQVQPGDRIGPSDALKFGSREAYVIVISPKVGRKKISGVPDN
;
A
#
# COMPACT_ATOMS: atom_id res chain seq x y z
N MET A 1 -18.32 42.21 9.91
CA MET A 1 -17.08 41.70 9.26
C MET A 1 -16.35 40.66 10.13
N LYS A 2 -17.01 39.61 10.65
CA LYS A 2 -16.36 38.61 11.54
C LYS A 2 -16.52 37.14 11.11
N ILE A 3 -17.40 36.87 10.14
CA ILE A 3 -17.73 35.49 9.69
C ILE A 3 -16.74 34.98 8.62
N ARG A 4 -16.06 35.88 7.90
CA ARG A 4 -15.16 35.50 6.79
C ARG A 4 -13.81 34.91 7.24
N VAL A 5 -13.40 35.11 8.49
CA VAL A 5 -12.09 34.63 8.98
C VAL A 5 -12.15 33.15 9.39
N VAL A 6 -13.32 32.64 9.80
CA VAL A 6 -13.47 31.25 10.24
C VAL A 6 -13.42 30.27 9.06
N VAL A 7 -13.88 30.68 7.89
CA VAL A 7 -13.93 29.84 6.69
C VAL A 7 -12.53 29.54 6.14
N CYS A 8 -11.60 30.51 6.21
CA CYS A 8 -10.22 30.31 5.76
C CYS A 8 -9.41 29.39 6.68
N LEU A 9 -9.72 29.35 7.98
CA LEU A 9 -9.02 28.48 8.93
C LEU A 9 -9.38 26.99 8.75
N ALA A 10 -10.62 26.70 8.34
CA ALA A 10 -11.09 25.34 8.11
C ALA A 10 -10.44 24.68 6.88
N ILE A 11 -10.09 25.45 5.86
CA ILE A 11 -9.47 24.93 4.61
C ILE A 11 -8.02 24.50 4.85
N VAL A 12 -7.31 25.12 5.79
CA VAL A 12 -5.90 24.79 6.10
C VAL A 12 -5.76 23.45 6.83
N LEU A 13 -6.78 23.05 7.61
CA LEU A 13 -6.75 21.78 8.35
C LEU A 13 -7.03 20.55 7.46
N ILE A 14 -7.79 20.70 6.37
CA ILE A 14 -8.12 19.58 5.46
C ILE A 14 -6.92 19.21 4.56
N ALA A 15 -6.02 20.16 4.27
CA ALA A 15 -4.87 19.93 3.40
C ALA A 15 -3.77 19.02 4.00
N ARG A 16 -3.76 18.81 5.32
CA ARG A 16 -2.71 18.02 6.00
C ARG A 16 -2.91 16.50 5.92
N VAL A 17 -4.09 16.01 5.54
CA VAL A 17 -4.39 14.56 5.54
C VAL A 17 -3.86 13.85 4.27
N ALA A 18 -3.52 14.59 3.21
CA ALA A 18 -3.08 14.01 1.94
C ALA A 18 -1.59 13.60 1.89
N MET A 19 -0.79 13.92 2.91
CA MET A 19 0.68 13.73 2.89
C MET A 19 1.17 12.53 3.71
N ALA A 20 0.33 11.51 3.92
CA ALA A 20 0.69 10.29 4.64
C ALA A 20 0.89 9.05 3.75
N GLN A 21 0.96 9.19 2.42
CA GLN A 21 1.16 8.08 1.47
C GLN A 21 2.61 7.57 1.42
N SER A 22 3.24 7.53 2.59
CA SER A 22 4.65 7.16 2.79
C SER A 22 4.86 5.65 2.99
N GLY A 23 3.83 4.85 2.71
CA GLY A 23 3.82 3.41 2.91
C GLY A 23 3.79 2.59 1.63
N GLU A 24 3.77 3.20 0.44
CA GLU A 24 3.76 2.42 -0.81
C GLU A 24 5.06 1.64 -0.97
N PHE A 25 4.92 0.35 -1.22
CA PHE A 25 6.02 -0.54 -1.55
C PHE A 25 5.97 -0.85 -3.04
N ARG A 26 7.14 -0.81 -3.69
CA ARG A 26 7.29 -1.26 -5.07
C ARG A 26 7.67 -2.74 -5.09
N VAL A 27 6.94 -3.54 -5.85
CA VAL A 27 7.24 -4.96 -6.02
C VAL A 27 8.45 -5.13 -6.92
N ILE A 28 9.44 -5.90 -6.46
CA ILE A 28 10.64 -6.24 -7.25
C ILE A 28 10.56 -7.68 -7.75
N THR A 29 10.07 -8.59 -6.90
CA THR A 29 10.04 -10.03 -7.20
C THR A 29 8.76 -10.63 -6.66
N VAL A 30 8.17 -11.53 -7.44
CA VAL A 30 7.01 -12.33 -7.05
C VAL A 30 7.37 -13.78 -7.32
N GLN A 31 7.18 -14.64 -6.33
CA GLN A 31 7.31 -16.09 -6.46
C GLN A 31 5.96 -16.73 -6.15
N GLY A 32 5.49 -17.61 -7.03
CA GLY A 32 4.18 -18.24 -6.91
C GLY A 32 3.02 -17.32 -7.32
N SER A 33 1.80 -17.71 -6.94
CA SER A 33 0.57 -16.96 -7.21
C SER A 33 0.25 -16.06 -6.02
N VAL A 34 0.21 -14.75 -6.24
CA VAL A 34 -0.12 -13.75 -5.22
C VAL A 34 -1.13 -12.78 -5.81
N GLU A 35 -2.34 -12.75 -5.25
CA GLU A 35 -3.42 -11.89 -5.71
C GLU A 35 -3.61 -10.72 -4.74
N ASN A 36 -3.74 -9.51 -5.26
CA ASN A 36 -4.21 -8.37 -4.48
C ASN A 36 -5.75 -8.43 -4.44
N THR A 37 -6.32 -8.76 -3.28
CA THR A 37 -7.75 -9.03 -3.13
C THR A 37 -8.63 -7.80 -3.38
N LYS A 38 -8.08 -6.60 -3.17
CA LYS A 38 -8.76 -5.34 -3.44
C LYS A 38 -8.92 -5.09 -4.94
N THR A 39 -7.89 -5.39 -5.73
CA THR A 39 -7.89 -5.19 -7.19
C THR A 39 -8.31 -6.42 -7.98
N ARG A 40 -8.37 -7.60 -7.33
CA ARG A 40 -8.57 -8.92 -7.94
C ARG A 40 -7.59 -9.22 -9.08
N LYS A 41 -6.37 -8.69 -8.95
CA LYS A 41 -5.29 -8.86 -9.94
C LYS A 41 -4.13 -9.60 -9.31
N GLN A 42 -3.47 -10.41 -10.12
CA GLN A 42 -2.18 -11.00 -9.77
C GLN A 42 -1.14 -9.89 -9.64
N VAL A 43 -0.41 -9.92 -8.54
CA VAL A 43 0.69 -9.01 -8.26
C VAL A 43 1.85 -9.35 -9.17
N GLN A 44 2.42 -8.35 -9.82
CA GLN A 44 3.55 -8.48 -10.73
C GLN A 44 4.73 -7.62 -10.30
N PRO A 45 5.96 -7.98 -10.70
CA PRO A 45 7.12 -7.09 -10.58
C PRO A 45 6.83 -5.73 -11.22
N GLY A 46 7.13 -4.66 -10.48
CA GLY A 46 6.86 -3.28 -10.90
C GLY A 46 5.60 -2.67 -10.30
N ASP A 47 4.66 -3.50 -9.81
CA ASP A 47 3.44 -3.02 -9.16
C ASP A 47 3.74 -2.22 -7.89
N ARG A 48 2.78 -1.38 -7.51
CA ARG A 48 2.78 -0.67 -6.23
C ARG A 48 1.72 -1.27 -5.34
N ILE A 49 2.11 -1.61 -4.12
CA ILE A 49 1.21 -2.12 -3.09
C ILE A 49 1.32 -1.26 -1.83
N GLY A 50 0.19 -0.96 -1.22
CA GLY A 50 0.11 -0.25 0.04
C GLY A 50 0.15 -1.20 1.24
N PRO A 51 0.37 -0.67 2.46
CA PRO A 51 0.33 -1.45 3.69
C PRO A 51 -1.09 -1.95 4.02
N SER A 52 -2.11 -1.33 3.45
CA SER A 52 -3.53 -1.70 3.58
C SER A 52 -4.01 -2.68 2.51
N ASP A 53 -3.18 -3.01 1.52
CA ASP A 53 -3.60 -3.94 0.47
C ASP A 53 -3.50 -5.36 0.99
N ALA A 54 -4.66 -6.03 1.06
CA ALA A 54 -4.71 -7.43 1.42
C ALA A 54 -4.23 -8.29 0.25
N LEU A 55 -3.28 -9.18 0.55
CA LEU A 55 -2.70 -10.10 -0.43
C LEU A 55 -3.13 -11.52 -0.09
N LYS A 56 -3.60 -12.25 -1.08
CA LYS A 56 -3.89 -13.68 -0.99
C LYS A 56 -2.76 -14.47 -1.63
N PHE A 57 -2.20 -15.40 -0.86
CA PHE A 57 -1.08 -16.24 -1.29
C PHE A 57 -1.62 -17.62 -1.67
N GLY A 58 -1.34 -18.06 -2.90
CA GLY A 58 -1.82 -19.35 -3.41
C GLY A 58 -1.11 -20.56 -2.80
N SER A 59 0.05 -20.38 -2.18
CA SER A 59 0.80 -21.45 -1.50
C SER A 59 1.64 -20.89 -0.36
N ARG A 60 2.14 -21.77 0.53
CA ARG A 60 3.06 -21.41 1.62
C ARG A 60 4.43 -20.93 1.13
N GLU A 61 4.80 -21.32 -0.08
CA GLU A 61 6.06 -20.94 -0.72
C GLU A 61 5.95 -19.63 -1.48
N ALA A 62 4.74 -19.11 -1.68
CA ALA A 62 4.53 -17.87 -2.40
C ALA A 62 5.00 -16.68 -1.55
N TYR A 63 5.75 -15.78 -2.18
CA TYR A 63 6.23 -14.57 -1.53
C TYR A 63 6.40 -13.42 -2.52
N VAL A 64 6.39 -12.20 -1.99
CA VAL A 64 6.64 -10.97 -2.72
C VAL A 64 7.80 -10.25 -2.05
N ILE A 65 8.80 -9.84 -2.83
CA ILE A 65 9.85 -8.93 -2.36
C ILE A 65 9.48 -7.55 -2.82
N VAL A 66 9.39 -6.64 -1.86
CA VAL A 66 9.07 -5.25 -2.10
C VAL A 66 10.19 -4.34 -1.64
N ILE A 67 10.23 -3.11 -2.15
CA ILE A 67 11.14 -2.06 -1.70
C ILE A 67 10.39 -0.78 -1.41
N SER A 68 10.74 -0.13 -0.30
CA SER A 68 10.33 1.25 -0.03
C SER A 68 11.53 2.09 0.42
N PRO A 69 11.52 3.41 0.20
CA PRO A 69 12.61 4.28 0.66
C PRO A 69 12.79 4.28 2.18
N LYS A 70 11.73 3.99 2.94
CA LYS A 70 11.74 4.01 4.41
C LYS A 70 12.23 2.71 5.04
N VAL A 71 11.94 1.57 4.40
CA VAL A 71 12.14 0.23 5.01
C VAL A 71 13.15 -0.61 4.23
N GLY A 72 13.58 -0.14 3.05
CA GLY A 72 14.44 -0.91 2.16
C GLY A 72 13.71 -2.11 1.56
N ARG A 73 14.45 -3.19 1.31
CA ARG A 73 13.89 -4.43 0.75
C ARG A 73 13.24 -5.26 1.86
N LYS A 74 12.00 -5.70 1.63
CA LYS A 74 11.22 -6.53 2.57
C LYS A 74 10.59 -7.70 1.83
N LYS A 75 10.66 -8.89 2.43
CA LYS A 75 9.91 -10.07 1.99
C LYS A 75 8.55 -10.09 2.69
N ILE A 76 7.49 -10.29 1.91
CA ILE A 76 6.12 -10.48 2.37
C ILE A 76 5.69 -11.89 1.95
N SER A 77 5.27 -12.69 2.91
CA SER A 77 4.77 -14.05 2.71
C SER A 77 3.52 -14.22 3.56
N GLY A 78 2.54 -14.97 3.06
CA GLY A 78 1.31 -15.26 3.79
C GLY A 78 1.14 -16.75 4.06
N VAL A 79 0.18 -17.04 4.94
CA VAL A 79 -0.36 -18.39 5.10
C VAL A 79 -1.48 -18.53 4.06
N PRO A 80 -1.45 -19.56 3.19
CA PRO A 80 -2.53 -19.77 2.24
C PRO A 80 -3.84 -20.04 2.99
N ASP A 81 -4.93 -19.46 2.49
CA ASP A 81 -6.29 -19.81 2.92
C ASP A 81 -6.58 -21.20 2.37
N ASN A 82 -6.44 -22.23 3.21
CA ASN A 82 -6.81 -23.61 2.90
C ASN A 82 -8.29 -23.74 2.52
#